data_AF-A0A1Q6U4W9-F1
#
_entry.id   AF-A0A1Q6U4W9-F1
#
_cell.length_a   1.000
_cell.length_b   1.000
_cell.length_c   1.000
_cell.angle_alpha   90.00
_cell.angle_beta   90.00
_cell.angle_gamma   90.00
#
_symmetry.space_group_name_H-M   'P 1'
#
loop_
_entity.id
_entity.type
_entity.pdbx_description
1 polymer ?
#
loop_
_entity_poly.entity_id
_entity_poly.type
_entity_poly.pdbx_seq_one_letter_code
_entity_poly.pdbx_strand_id
1 'polypeptide(L)'
;MFASPCFAIKIGLQTEVESTGVGTSVSGKIIDANTNHTICDLDAMKGYEIRPYHNLMAIRVDGEYYKIKSDNIVLKTMNPGFVSVKGKWYRGIVMIQNKNGKLTVINNVPLEDYLKGVVPSEMPSSWATEAHKAQAIAARSYALANLGKRARYGYDLKDTPEDQAYGGASAETADTNYAVEQTKGIVLTYNMKVINAYYSASAGGQTNTNSWGSNLPYLRSVPSFDDNVKKNGHGVGMSQHGANNLAKQGYNAYQILQYFYNDVKFARVNPESYN
;
A
#
# COMPACT_ATOMS: atom_id res chain seq x y z
N MET A 1 -6.93 19.03 1.26
CA MET A 1 -7.00 18.83 -0.20
C MET A 1 -7.75 17.54 -0.44
N PHE A 2 -8.93 17.59 -1.04
CA PHE A 2 -9.70 16.37 -1.33
C PHE A 2 -8.87 15.52 -2.30
N ALA A 3 -8.61 14.26 -1.94
CA ALA A 3 -7.95 13.33 -2.85
C ALA A 3 -8.86 13.15 -4.08
N SER A 4 -8.34 13.39 -5.29
CA SER A 4 -9.02 12.96 -6.51
C SER A 4 -9.29 11.47 -6.40
N PRO A 5 -10.55 11.00 -6.39
CA PRO A 5 -10.88 9.59 -6.18
C PRO A 5 -10.26 8.64 -7.23
N CYS A 6 -9.73 9.19 -8.32
CA CYS A 6 -9.02 8.48 -9.37
C CYS A 6 -7.66 7.87 -8.94
N PHE A 7 -7.06 8.28 -7.81
CA PHE A 7 -5.72 7.82 -7.39
C PHE A 7 -5.67 7.31 -5.94
N ALA A 8 -6.80 6.97 -5.34
CA ALA A 8 -6.81 6.27 -4.07
C ALA A 8 -6.67 4.76 -4.29
N ILE A 9 -5.97 4.07 -3.39
CA ILE A 9 -5.84 2.62 -3.37
C ILE A 9 -6.49 2.06 -2.11
N LYS A 10 -7.19 0.92 -2.26
CA LYS A 10 -7.81 0.22 -1.15
C LYS A 10 -6.94 -0.95 -0.72
N ILE A 11 -6.43 -0.88 0.52
CA ILE A 11 -5.57 -1.90 1.10
C ILE A 11 -6.36 -2.68 2.15
N GLY A 12 -6.54 -3.97 1.96
CA GLY A 12 -7.12 -4.87 2.95
C GLY A 12 -6.14 -5.07 4.10
N LEU A 13 -6.46 -4.50 5.27
CA LEU A 13 -5.66 -4.63 6.49
C LEU A 13 -6.01 -5.90 7.28
N GLN A 14 -7.29 -6.28 7.25
CA GLN A 14 -7.83 -7.50 7.87
C GLN A 14 -8.98 -8.02 7.01
N THR A 15 -9.13 -9.34 6.90
CA THR A 15 -10.17 -9.99 6.12
C THR A 15 -10.75 -11.15 6.92
N GLU A 16 -12.08 -11.27 6.93
CA GLU A 16 -12.83 -12.31 7.64
C GLU A 16 -12.59 -12.36 9.17
N VAL A 17 -12.46 -11.20 9.83
CA VAL A 17 -12.19 -11.13 11.29
C VAL A 17 -13.45 -10.95 12.13
N GLU A 18 -13.41 -11.38 13.38
CA GLU A 18 -14.55 -11.32 14.32
C GLU A 18 -14.60 -10.02 15.13
N SER A 19 -13.49 -9.28 15.19
CA SER A 19 -13.46 -7.91 15.68
C SER A 19 -12.24 -7.17 15.14
N THR A 20 -12.27 -5.84 15.27
CA THR A 20 -11.13 -4.98 14.95
C THR A 20 -11.06 -3.82 15.93
N GLY A 21 -9.85 -3.48 16.37
CA GLY A 21 -9.57 -2.27 17.13
C GLY A 21 -9.33 -1.10 16.18
N VAL A 22 -10.00 0.02 16.45
CA VAL A 22 -9.87 1.26 15.69
C VAL A 22 -9.63 2.47 16.58
N GLY A 23 -9.14 3.57 16.00
CA GLY A 23 -9.04 4.85 16.69
C GLY A 23 -8.63 5.97 15.74
N THR A 24 -8.52 7.19 16.27
CA THR A 24 -8.06 8.35 15.50
C THR A 24 -7.07 9.17 16.32
N SER A 25 -6.05 9.75 15.68
CA SER A 25 -5.02 10.54 16.36
C SER A 25 -5.53 11.92 16.81
N VAL A 26 -6.60 12.38 16.18
CA VAL A 26 -7.36 13.60 16.46
C VAL A 26 -8.83 13.22 16.55
N SER A 27 -9.73 14.17 16.86
CA SER A 27 -11.16 13.90 16.84
C SER A 27 -11.59 13.33 15.48
N GLY A 28 -12.39 12.27 15.52
CA GLY A 28 -12.81 11.51 14.36
C GLY A 28 -14.32 11.31 14.30
N LYS A 29 -14.78 10.65 13.25
CA LYS A 29 -16.18 10.25 13.09
C LYS A 29 -16.28 8.87 12.48
N ILE A 30 -17.34 8.16 12.87
CA ILE A 30 -17.86 7.01 12.14
C ILE A 30 -19.04 7.47 11.31
N ILE A 31 -19.01 7.17 10.02
CA ILE A 31 -20.03 7.54 9.04
C ILE A 31 -20.57 6.25 8.43
N ASP A 32 -21.88 6.18 8.25
CA ASP A 32 -22.50 5.11 7.47
C ASP A 32 -22.15 5.31 5.99
N ALA A 33 -21.44 4.38 5.39
CA ALA A 33 -20.99 4.48 4.01
C ALA A 33 -22.15 4.44 3.00
N ASN A 34 -23.29 3.86 3.40
CA ASN A 34 -24.46 3.70 2.52
C ASN A 34 -25.31 4.98 2.46
N THR A 35 -25.40 5.71 3.57
CA THR A 35 -26.26 6.90 3.71
C THR A 35 -25.48 8.21 3.85
N ASN A 36 -24.16 8.14 4.06
CA ASN A 36 -23.27 9.25 4.37
C ASN A 36 -23.64 10.02 5.66
N HIS A 37 -24.50 9.46 6.50
CA HIS A 37 -24.86 10.04 7.79
C HIS A 37 -23.81 9.71 8.86
N THR A 38 -23.53 10.68 9.74
CA THR A 38 -22.66 10.44 10.89
C THR A 38 -23.37 9.55 11.91
N ILE A 39 -22.70 8.48 12.34
CA ILE A 39 -23.18 7.54 13.35
C ILE A 39 -22.77 8.02 14.76
N CYS A 40 -21.48 8.31 14.94
CA CYS A 40 -20.95 8.84 16.19
C CYS A 40 -19.65 9.61 15.96
N ASP A 41 -19.34 10.50 16.91
CA ASP A 41 -18.04 11.14 17.03
C ASP A 41 -17.07 10.24 17.81
N LEU A 42 -15.78 10.42 17.54
CA LEU A 42 -14.70 9.69 18.21
C LEU A 42 -13.73 10.68 18.85
N ASP A 43 -13.34 10.34 20.08
CA ASP A 43 -12.37 11.11 20.84
C ASP A 43 -10.96 10.88 20.30
N ALA A 44 -10.17 11.95 20.29
CA ALA A 44 -8.76 11.86 19.91
C ALA A 44 -8.02 10.88 20.83
N MET A 45 -7.17 10.04 20.24
CA MET A 45 -6.32 9.07 20.94
C MET A 45 -7.08 8.02 21.77
N LYS A 46 -8.39 7.88 21.57
CA LYS A 46 -9.20 6.83 22.20
C LYS A 46 -9.35 5.64 21.26
N GLY A 47 -9.18 4.44 21.81
CA GLY A 47 -9.38 3.18 21.10
C GLY A 47 -10.80 2.65 21.25
N TYR A 48 -11.33 2.08 20.17
CA TYR A 48 -12.65 1.48 20.10
C TYR A 48 -12.55 0.09 19.49
N GLU A 49 -13.47 -0.81 19.86
CA GLU A 49 -13.55 -2.14 19.25
C GLU A 49 -14.83 -2.21 18.41
N ILE A 50 -14.71 -2.68 17.17
CA ILE A 50 -15.84 -2.94 16.28
C ILE A 50 -15.95 -4.44 16.07
N ARG A 51 -17.17 -4.98 16.18
CA ARG A 51 -17.46 -6.39 15.94
C ARG A 51 -18.74 -6.56 15.11
N PRO A 52 -18.92 -7.71 14.42
CA PRO A 52 -20.19 -8.09 13.83
C PRO A 52 -21.30 -8.15 14.87
N TYR A 53 -22.49 -7.73 14.47
CA TYR A 53 -23.74 -7.93 15.19
C TYR A 53 -24.79 -8.40 14.19
N HIS A 54 -24.85 -9.72 13.96
CA HIS A 54 -25.54 -10.31 12.81
C HIS A 54 -25.00 -9.73 11.50
N ASN A 55 -25.87 -9.16 10.66
CA ASN A 55 -25.49 -8.47 9.42
C ASN A 55 -25.13 -7.00 9.62
N LEU A 56 -25.14 -6.49 10.86
CA LEU A 56 -24.80 -5.11 11.21
C LEU A 56 -23.52 -5.08 12.05
N MET A 57 -23.17 -3.96 12.65
CA MET A 57 -22.00 -3.86 13.52
C MET A 57 -22.38 -3.41 14.93
N ALA A 58 -21.46 -3.58 15.86
CA ALA A 58 -21.49 -2.95 17.17
C ALA A 58 -20.12 -2.35 17.49
N ILE A 59 -20.12 -1.24 18.21
CA ILE A 59 -18.93 -0.56 18.70
C ILE A 59 -18.89 -0.62 20.23
N ARG A 60 -17.71 -0.92 20.80
CA ARG A 60 -17.48 -0.84 22.24
C ARG A 60 -17.03 0.56 22.64
N VAL A 61 -17.78 1.22 23.52
CA VAL A 61 -17.48 2.53 24.09
C VAL A 61 -17.59 2.41 25.61
N ASP A 62 -16.52 2.74 26.33
CA ASP A 62 -16.46 2.73 27.80
C ASP A 62 -16.92 1.40 28.44
N GLY A 63 -16.55 0.29 27.79
CA GLY A 63 -16.85 -1.08 28.24
C GLY A 63 -18.15 -1.67 27.67
N GLU A 64 -19.07 -0.84 27.20
CA GLU A 64 -20.39 -1.26 26.74
C GLU A 64 -20.49 -1.28 25.20
N TYR A 65 -21.31 -2.19 24.67
CA TYR A 65 -21.53 -2.32 23.23
C TYR A 65 -22.78 -1.58 22.75
N TYR A 66 -22.59 -0.73 21.75
CA TYR A 66 -23.66 0.03 21.10
C TYR A 66 -23.84 -0.46 19.67
N LYS A 67 -25.10 -0.67 19.26
CA LYS A 67 -25.46 -1.15 17.92
C LYS A 67 -25.22 -0.04 16.88
N ILE A 68 -24.47 -0.38 15.83
CA ILE A 68 -24.35 0.41 14.61
C ILE A 68 -25.34 -0.16 13.60
N LYS A 69 -26.32 0.65 13.16
CA LYS A 69 -27.34 0.24 12.16
C LYS A 69 -26.81 0.30 10.72
N SER A 70 -25.58 -0.15 10.49
CA SER A 70 -24.97 -0.25 9.16
C SER A 70 -24.06 -1.49 9.10
N ASP A 71 -23.96 -2.06 7.91
CA ASP A 71 -23.04 -3.13 7.53
C ASP A 71 -21.76 -2.60 6.88
N ASN A 72 -21.68 -1.29 6.61
CA ASN A 72 -20.58 -0.65 5.92
C ASN A 72 -20.34 0.75 6.49
N ILE A 73 -19.21 0.95 7.16
CA ILE A 73 -18.87 2.22 7.82
C ILE A 73 -17.54 2.76 7.37
N VAL A 74 -17.39 4.08 7.50
CA VAL A 74 -16.16 4.83 7.28
C VAL A 74 -15.72 5.49 8.57
N LEU A 75 -14.49 5.22 8.97
CA LEU A 75 -13.74 5.93 9.98
C LEU A 75 -12.89 7.01 9.31
N LYS A 76 -13.07 8.27 9.71
CA LYS A 76 -12.24 9.40 9.22
C LYS A 76 -11.90 10.40 10.33
N THR A 77 -10.80 11.11 10.16
CA THR A 77 -10.44 12.22 11.05
C THR A 77 -11.16 13.52 10.64
N MET A 78 -11.41 14.40 11.61
CA MET A 78 -12.01 15.71 11.35
C MET A 78 -11.00 16.79 10.95
N ASN A 79 -9.75 16.59 11.36
CA ASN A 79 -8.60 17.42 11.01
C ASN A 79 -7.52 16.54 10.37
N PRO A 80 -6.49 17.12 9.73
CA PRO A 80 -5.32 16.35 9.31
C PRO A 80 -4.78 15.51 10.47
N GLY A 81 -4.71 14.20 10.26
CA GLY A 81 -4.38 13.23 11.29
C GLY A 81 -4.39 11.82 10.72
N PHE A 82 -4.34 10.84 11.62
CA PHE A 82 -4.24 9.42 11.27
C PHE A 82 -5.41 8.63 11.85
N VAL A 83 -5.78 7.56 11.14
CA VAL A 83 -6.66 6.51 11.63
C VAL A 83 -5.81 5.34 12.12
N SER A 84 -6.26 4.63 13.14
CA SER A 84 -5.54 3.48 13.72
C SER A 84 -6.27 2.19 13.47
N VAL A 85 -5.53 1.14 13.11
CA VAL A 85 -5.98 -0.26 12.98
C VAL A 85 -4.78 -1.16 13.33
N LYS A 86 -4.99 -2.32 13.98
CA LYS A 86 -3.89 -3.26 14.32
C LYS A 86 -2.70 -2.60 15.06
N GLY A 87 -2.96 -1.58 15.88
CA GLY A 87 -1.91 -0.86 16.62
C GLY A 87 -0.96 -0.03 15.75
N LYS A 88 -1.33 0.26 14.50
CA LYS A 88 -0.56 1.13 13.59
C LYS A 88 -1.41 2.32 13.15
N TRP A 89 -0.75 3.42 12.85
CA TRP A 89 -1.36 4.62 12.28
C TRP A 89 -1.33 4.56 10.76
N TYR A 90 -2.39 5.02 10.11
CA TYR A 90 -2.55 5.09 8.66
C TYR A 90 -3.06 6.46 8.25
N ARG A 91 -2.63 6.90 7.06
CA ARG A 91 -3.22 8.06 6.37
C ARG A 91 -4.54 7.66 5.72
N GLY A 92 -5.29 8.67 5.27
CA GLY A 92 -6.58 8.47 4.60
C GLY A 92 -7.68 8.07 5.57
N ILE A 93 -8.56 7.18 5.12
CA ILE A 93 -9.71 6.71 5.88
C ILE A 93 -9.66 5.19 6.04
N VAL A 94 -10.42 4.67 6.99
CA VAL A 94 -10.64 3.22 7.15
C VAL A 94 -12.10 2.91 6.85
N MET A 95 -12.33 1.95 5.98
CA MET A 95 -13.65 1.39 5.69
C MET A 95 -13.76 0.03 6.34
N ILE A 96 -14.90 -0.26 6.97
CA ILE A 96 -15.17 -1.56 7.59
C ILE A 96 -16.49 -2.08 7.05
N GLN A 97 -16.42 -3.27 6.47
CA GLN A 97 -17.57 -3.98 5.92
C GLN A 97 -17.84 -5.23 6.75
N ASN A 98 -19.09 -5.46 7.13
CA ASN A 98 -19.55 -6.74 7.64
C ASN A 98 -20.24 -7.51 6.51
N LYS A 99 -19.71 -8.66 6.16
CA LYS A 99 -20.38 -9.62 5.27
C LYS A 99 -20.54 -10.94 6.02
N ASN A 100 -21.78 -11.41 6.16
CA ASN A 100 -22.08 -12.70 6.79
C ASN A 100 -21.48 -12.89 8.20
N GLY A 101 -21.45 -11.83 9.01
CA GLY A 101 -20.92 -11.89 10.37
C GLY A 101 -19.39 -11.88 10.45
N LYS A 102 -18.72 -11.44 9.38
CA LYS A 102 -17.26 -11.36 9.29
C LYS A 102 -16.85 -9.99 8.76
N LEU A 103 -15.88 -9.37 9.44
CA LEU A 103 -15.41 -8.03 9.09
C LEU A 103 -14.28 -8.07 8.07
N THR A 104 -14.33 -7.15 7.12
CA THR A 104 -13.20 -6.77 6.27
C THR A 104 -12.85 -5.31 6.55
N VAL A 105 -11.58 -5.06 6.88
CA VAL A 105 -11.06 -3.74 7.26
C VAL A 105 -10.13 -3.27 6.17
N ILE A 106 -10.42 -2.09 5.61
CA ILE A 106 -9.79 -1.57 4.40
C ILE A 106 -9.27 -0.17 4.70
N ASN A 107 -8.00 0.09 4.43
CA ASN A 107 -7.49 1.45 4.37
C ASN A 107 -7.65 1.99 2.95
N ASN A 108 -8.36 3.11 2.80
CA ASN A 108 -8.53 3.82 1.54
C ASN A 108 -7.70 5.11 1.61
N VAL A 109 -6.64 5.17 0.80
CA VAL A 109 -5.54 6.14 0.96
C VAL A 109 -5.04 6.61 -0.40
N PRO A 110 -4.66 7.89 -0.57
CA PRO A 110 -4.04 8.36 -1.81
C PRO A 110 -2.77 7.56 -2.15
N LEU A 111 -2.54 7.26 -3.42
CA LEU A 111 -1.45 6.39 -3.89
C LEU A 111 -0.07 6.85 -3.38
N GLU A 112 0.22 8.15 -3.41
CA GLU A 112 1.51 8.65 -2.93
C GLU A 112 1.67 8.49 -1.42
N ASP A 113 0.59 8.67 -0.65
CA ASP A 113 0.58 8.44 0.80
C ASP A 113 0.65 6.95 1.16
N TYR A 114 0.10 6.08 0.32
CA TYR A 114 0.30 4.63 0.42
C TYR A 114 1.77 4.26 0.25
N LEU A 115 2.43 4.81 -0.76
CA LEU A 115 3.84 4.50 -1.06
C LEU A 115 4.79 4.94 0.06
N LYS A 116 4.46 6.01 0.79
CA LYS A 116 5.20 6.42 2.00
C LYS A 116 5.20 5.34 3.08
N GLY A 117 4.16 4.52 3.17
CA GLY A 117 4.13 3.35 4.05
C GLY A 117 4.73 2.08 3.44
N VAL A 118 4.78 1.95 2.11
CA VAL A 118 5.33 0.77 1.41
C VAL A 118 6.84 0.80 1.35
N VAL A 119 7.43 1.87 0.83
CA VAL A 119 8.89 1.96 0.59
C VAL A 119 9.72 1.62 1.84
N PRO A 120 9.47 2.21 3.02
CA PRO A 120 10.22 1.85 4.24
C PRO A 120 9.86 0.48 4.82
N SER A 121 8.70 -0.10 4.46
CA SER A 121 8.32 -1.46 4.88
C SER A 121 8.97 -2.54 4.02
N GLU A 122 9.36 -2.19 2.80
CA GLU A 122 10.00 -3.05 1.81
C GLU A 122 11.52 -2.95 1.86
N MET A 123 12.06 -1.74 2.09
CA MET A 123 13.49 -1.48 2.11
C MET A 123 13.91 -0.73 3.38
N PRO A 124 15.05 -1.10 4.00
CA PRO A 124 15.59 -0.36 5.12
C PRO A 124 15.78 1.13 4.78
N SER A 125 15.34 2.02 5.67
CA SER A 125 15.42 3.47 5.46
C SER A 125 16.84 4.01 5.38
N SER A 126 17.84 3.26 5.85
CA SER A 126 19.27 3.61 5.78
C SER A 126 19.91 3.33 4.42
N TRP A 127 19.18 2.74 3.48
CA TRP A 127 19.69 2.45 2.14
C TRP A 127 19.74 3.69 1.25
N ALA A 128 20.42 3.57 0.11
CA ALA A 128 20.65 4.71 -0.77
C ALA A 128 19.34 5.28 -1.33
N THR A 129 19.24 6.61 -1.39
CA THR A 129 18.04 7.32 -1.86
C THR A 129 17.63 6.91 -3.28
N GLU A 130 18.58 6.67 -4.19
CA GLU A 130 18.28 6.21 -5.55
C GLU A 130 17.65 4.81 -5.58
N ALA A 131 17.98 3.96 -4.60
CA ALA A 131 17.35 2.65 -4.43
C ALA A 131 15.90 2.81 -3.92
N HIS A 132 15.66 3.72 -2.96
CA HIS A 132 14.29 4.05 -2.52
C HIS A 132 13.45 4.66 -3.65
N LYS A 133 14.04 5.51 -4.50
CA LYS A 133 13.37 6.07 -5.69
C LYS A 133 13.01 4.97 -6.68
N ALA A 134 13.92 4.03 -6.94
CA ALA A 134 13.63 2.87 -7.79
C ALA A 134 12.46 2.04 -7.22
N GLN A 135 12.49 1.77 -5.92
CA GLN A 135 11.40 1.07 -5.22
C GLN A 135 10.08 1.81 -5.27
N ALA A 136 10.07 3.14 -5.08
CA ALA A 136 8.85 3.94 -5.16
C ALA A 136 8.20 3.82 -6.55
N ILE A 137 8.98 3.91 -7.63
CA ILE A 137 8.49 3.76 -9.01
C ILE A 137 7.98 2.34 -9.27
N ALA A 138 8.74 1.31 -8.86
CA ALA A 138 8.34 -0.09 -9.02
C ALA A 138 7.05 -0.39 -8.23
N ALA A 139 7.00 0.00 -6.95
CA ALA A 139 5.84 -0.16 -6.10
C ALA A 139 4.60 0.56 -6.62
N ARG A 140 4.75 1.79 -7.14
CA ARG A 140 3.65 2.54 -7.78
C ARG A 140 3.11 1.81 -9.01
N SER A 141 4.02 1.30 -9.84
CA SER A 141 3.66 0.57 -11.07
C SER A 141 2.92 -0.72 -10.74
N TYR A 142 3.42 -1.50 -9.77
CA TYR A 142 2.76 -2.70 -9.27
C TYR A 142 1.37 -2.37 -8.74
N ALA A 143 1.24 -1.34 -7.91
CA ALA A 143 -0.03 -0.95 -7.31
C ALA A 143 -1.10 -0.63 -8.35
N LEU A 144 -0.74 0.16 -9.37
CA LEU A 144 -1.64 0.54 -10.46
C LEU A 144 -1.97 -0.63 -11.38
N ALA A 145 -1.00 -1.49 -11.70
CA ALA A 145 -1.21 -2.65 -12.57
C ALA A 145 -2.11 -3.72 -11.92
N ASN A 146 -2.27 -3.70 -10.60
CA ASN A 146 -3.05 -4.68 -9.83
C ASN A 146 -4.30 -4.08 -9.18
N LEU A 147 -4.77 -2.90 -9.62
CA LEU A 147 -6.07 -2.36 -9.17
C LEU A 147 -7.20 -3.36 -9.46
N GLY A 148 -8.10 -3.54 -8.49
CA GLY A 148 -9.21 -4.49 -8.60
C GLY A 148 -8.82 -5.97 -8.48
N LYS A 149 -7.54 -6.33 -8.30
CA LYS A 149 -7.07 -7.73 -8.15
C LYS A 149 -7.88 -8.52 -7.12
N ARG A 150 -8.37 -7.83 -6.08
CA ARG A 150 -9.11 -8.43 -4.96
C ARG A 150 -10.52 -7.84 -4.79
N ALA A 151 -11.13 -7.36 -5.89
CA ALA A 151 -12.44 -6.70 -5.87
C ALA A 151 -13.54 -7.50 -5.15
N ARG A 152 -13.47 -8.84 -5.15
CA ARG A 152 -14.40 -9.72 -4.40
C ARG A 152 -14.46 -9.43 -2.89
N TYR A 153 -13.35 -8.95 -2.32
CA TYR A 153 -13.24 -8.56 -0.91
C TYR A 153 -13.42 -7.05 -0.68
N GLY A 154 -13.64 -6.27 -1.75
CA GLY A 154 -13.85 -4.82 -1.66
C GLY A 154 -12.57 -3.97 -1.64
N TYR A 155 -11.38 -4.57 -1.79
CA TYR A 155 -10.08 -3.88 -1.81
C TYR A 155 -9.21 -4.34 -3.00
N ASP A 156 -8.11 -3.63 -3.24
CA ASP A 156 -7.20 -3.85 -4.37
C ASP A 156 -6.06 -4.81 -3.98
N LEU A 157 -5.34 -4.49 -2.90
CA LEU A 157 -4.14 -5.19 -2.42
C LEU A 157 -4.20 -5.50 -0.92
N LYS A 158 -3.40 -6.45 -0.45
CA LYS A 158 -3.14 -6.74 0.96
C LYS A 158 -1.95 -5.91 1.50
N ASP A 159 -1.88 -5.77 2.81
CA ASP A 159 -0.78 -5.11 3.53
C ASP A 159 0.44 -6.03 3.79
N THR A 160 0.47 -7.21 3.18
CA THR A 160 1.49 -8.25 3.40
C THR A 160 2.37 -8.45 2.15
N PRO A 161 3.54 -9.11 2.28
CA PRO A 161 4.41 -9.44 1.13
C PRO A 161 3.77 -10.30 0.03
N GLU A 162 2.53 -10.80 0.21
CA GLU A 162 1.77 -11.40 -0.90
C GLU A 162 1.48 -10.40 -2.02
N ASP A 163 1.27 -9.13 -1.67
CA ASP A 163 1.13 -8.03 -2.62
C ASP A 163 2.26 -7.02 -2.43
N GLN A 164 2.22 -6.24 -1.34
CA GLN A 164 3.27 -5.30 -0.95
C GLN A 164 3.24 -5.12 0.58
N ALA A 165 4.40 -5.13 1.22
CA ALA A 165 4.49 -4.82 2.64
C ALA A 165 4.04 -3.37 2.88
N TYR A 166 3.00 -3.17 3.70
CA TYR A 166 2.45 -1.84 3.99
C TYR A 166 2.37 -1.58 5.49
N GLY A 167 3.22 -0.67 5.97
CA GLY A 167 3.33 -0.32 7.39
C GLY A 167 2.46 0.86 7.82
N GLY A 168 1.71 1.47 6.90
CA GLY A 168 0.96 2.69 7.18
C GLY A 168 1.87 3.89 7.46
N ALA A 169 1.28 4.91 8.09
CA ALA A 169 1.99 6.12 8.53
C ALA A 169 3.04 5.82 9.61
N SER A 170 2.84 4.76 10.38
CA SER A 170 3.80 4.32 11.41
C SER A 170 5.16 3.89 10.87
N ALA A 171 5.26 3.54 9.58
CA ALA A 171 6.53 3.14 8.96
C ALA A 171 7.25 4.30 8.25
N GLU A 172 6.60 5.45 8.08
CA GLU A 172 7.13 6.57 7.31
C GLU A 172 8.45 7.10 7.90
N THR A 173 9.39 7.42 7.01
CA THR A 173 10.62 8.14 7.37
C THR A 173 10.82 9.32 6.43
N ALA A 174 11.53 10.37 6.88
CA ALA A 174 11.78 11.55 6.07
C ALA A 174 12.49 11.20 4.74
N ASP A 175 13.50 10.33 4.79
CA ASP A 175 14.30 9.96 3.62
C ASP A 175 13.49 9.15 2.58
N THR A 176 12.68 8.20 3.03
CA THR A 176 11.85 7.40 2.12
C THR A 176 10.67 8.21 1.58
N ASN A 177 10.09 9.08 2.40
CA ASN A 177 9.07 10.03 1.97
C ASN A 177 9.62 10.98 0.89
N TYR A 178 10.85 11.47 1.06
CA TYR A 178 11.53 12.28 0.05
C TYR A 178 11.67 11.53 -1.28
N ALA A 179 12.10 10.26 -1.26
CA ALA A 179 12.21 9.45 -2.48
C ALA A 179 10.86 9.24 -3.20
N VAL A 180 9.76 9.04 -2.44
CA VAL A 180 8.41 8.94 -2.99
C VAL A 180 8.01 10.25 -3.68
N GLU A 181 8.19 11.39 -3.01
CA GLU A 181 7.82 12.70 -3.57
C GLU A 181 8.66 13.08 -4.80
N GLN A 182 9.97 12.78 -4.80
CA GLN A 182 10.84 13.03 -5.96
C GLN A 182 10.47 12.18 -7.19
N THR A 183 9.72 11.09 -7.00
CA THR A 183 9.29 10.20 -8.08
C THR A 183 7.78 10.22 -8.28
N LYS A 184 7.08 11.22 -7.73
CA LYS A 184 5.62 11.35 -7.76
C LYS A 184 5.05 11.13 -9.16
N GLY A 185 4.09 10.22 -9.25
CA GLY A 185 3.43 9.86 -10.51
C GLY A 185 4.28 9.08 -11.51
N ILE A 186 5.58 8.85 -11.28
CA ILE A 186 6.42 8.11 -12.24
C ILE A 186 6.15 6.60 -12.12
N VAL A 187 5.89 5.97 -13.26
CA VAL A 187 5.59 4.55 -13.41
C VAL A 187 6.39 3.93 -14.56
N LEU A 188 6.55 2.61 -14.50
CA LEU A 188 7.11 1.79 -15.57
C LEU A 188 6.01 1.31 -16.51
N THR A 189 6.27 1.42 -17.80
CA THR A 189 5.36 0.98 -18.86
C THR A 189 6.07 0.10 -19.88
N TYR A 190 5.32 -0.83 -20.46
CA TYR A 190 5.74 -1.63 -21.60
C TYR A 190 4.55 -1.70 -22.56
N ASN A 191 4.76 -1.41 -23.84
CA ASN A 191 3.69 -1.27 -24.83
C ASN A 191 2.53 -0.36 -24.35
N MET A 192 2.88 0.81 -23.81
CA MET A 192 1.94 1.81 -23.26
C MET A 192 1.07 1.35 -22.08
N LYS A 193 1.31 0.16 -21.52
CA LYS A 193 0.61 -0.33 -20.33
C LYS A 193 1.53 -0.27 -19.12
N VAL A 194 1.00 0.14 -17.97
CA VAL A 194 1.72 0.05 -16.70
C VAL A 194 2.03 -1.42 -16.42
N ILE A 195 3.29 -1.71 -16.11
CA ILE A 195 3.74 -3.09 -15.92
C ILE A 195 3.46 -3.59 -14.51
N ASN A 196 3.31 -4.91 -14.37
CA ASN A 196 3.41 -5.57 -13.08
C ASN A 196 4.90 -5.64 -12.67
N ALA A 197 5.38 -4.60 -12.01
CA ALA A 197 6.79 -4.42 -11.63
C ALA A 197 7.13 -5.24 -10.37
N TYR A 198 7.27 -6.56 -10.53
CA TYR A 198 7.67 -7.45 -9.43
C TYR A 198 9.05 -7.09 -8.88
N TYR A 199 9.23 -7.22 -7.56
CA TYR A 199 10.50 -7.03 -6.87
C TYR A 199 10.58 -7.99 -5.68
N SER A 200 11.78 -8.26 -5.18
CA SER A 200 11.99 -9.12 -4.01
C SER A 200 13.25 -8.72 -3.23
N ALA A 201 13.36 -9.13 -1.97
CA ALA A 201 14.48 -8.77 -1.10
C ALA A 201 15.83 -9.14 -1.72
N SER A 202 16.02 -10.41 -2.06
CA SER A 202 17.23 -10.89 -2.76
C SER A 202 16.88 -11.97 -3.77
N ALA A 203 17.50 -11.91 -4.93
CA ALA A 203 17.43 -12.97 -5.93
C ALA A 203 18.55 -14.01 -5.78
N GLY A 204 19.61 -13.70 -5.02
CA GLY A 204 20.70 -14.61 -4.70
C GLY A 204 21.71 -14.79 -5.83
N GLY A 205 22.10 -13.69 -6.48
CA GLY A 205 23.08 -13.61 -7.57
C GLY A 205 22.46 -13.47 -8.97
N GLN A 206 21.28 -14.04 -9.22
CA GLN A 206 20.61 -13.96 -10.52
C GLN A 206 19.08 -13.86 -10.39
N THR A 207 18.46 -12.92 -11.12
CA THR A 207 16.99 -12.84 -11.23
C THR A 207 16.43 -13.96 -12.10
N ASN A 208 15.15 -14.26 -11.99
CA ASN A 208 14.46 -15.23 -12.83
C ASN A 208 13.21 -14.62 -13.49
N THR A 209 12.70 -15.33 -14.49
CA THR A 209 11.54 -14.91 -15.30
C THR A 209 10.26 -15.68 -14.96
N ASN A 210 10.30 -16.56 -13.95
CA ASN A 210 9.17 -17.41 -13.61
C ASN A 210 8.07 -16.61 -12.90
N SER A 211 7.20 -16.00 -13.69
CA SER A 211 6.09 -15.15 -13.23
C SER A 211 4.75 -15.91 -13.18
N TRP A 212 4.77 -17.10 -12.57
CA TRP A 212 3.59 -17.91 -12.29
C TRP A 212 2.70 -18.17 -13.52
N GLY A 213 3.33 -18.51 -14.64
CA GLY A 213 2.65 -18.82 -15.91
C GLY A 213 2.33 -17.60 -16.78
N SER A 214 2.65 -16.38 -16.35
CA SER A 214 2.56 -15.19 -17.19
C SER A 214 3.78 -15.06 -18.10
N ASN A 215 3.57 -14.62 -19.35
CA ASN A 215 4.66 -14.21 -20.22
C ASN A 215 4.84 -12.69 -20.11
N LEU A 216 5.88 -12.26 -19.39
CA LEU A 216 6.16 -10.84 -19.15
C LEU A 216 7.44 -10.46 -19.91
N PRO A 217 7.33 -9.86 -21.11
CA PRO A 217 8.47 -9.62 -22.01
C PRO A 217 9.49 -8.62 -21.45
N TYR A 218 9.07 -7.79 -20.49
CA TYR A 218 9.95 -6.87 -19.77
C TYR A 218 10.73 -7.54 -18.62
N LEU A 219 10.53 -8.84 -18.36
CA LEU A 219 11.30 -9.58 -17.37
C LEU A 219 12.31 -10.48 -18.07
N ARG A 220 13.59 -10.26 -17.77
CA ARG A 220 14.70 -11.11 -18.19
C ARG A 220 15.53 -11.50 -16.97
N SER A 221 16.17 -12.65 -17.05
CA SER A 221 17.15 -13.06 -16.04
C SER A 221 18.41 -12.21 -16.21
N VAL A 222 18.77 -11.43 -15.19
CA VAL A 222 19.99 -10.62 -15.12
C VAL A 222 20.74 -10.90 -13.81
N PRO A 223 22.06 -10.68 -13.76
CA PRO A 223 22.79 -10.65 -12.50
C PRO A 223 22.13 -9.69 -11.52
N SER A 224 21.87 -10.12 -10.28
CA SER A 224 21.10 -9.31 -9.32
C SER A 224 21.97 -8.48 -8.38
N PHE A 225 23.30 -8.55 -8.49
CA PHE A 225 24.25 -7.79 -7.68
C PHE A 225 24.04 -7.98 -6.16
N ASP A 226 23.56 -9.16 -5.76
CA ASP A 226 23.28 -9.54 -4.38
C ASP A 226 23.80 -10.94 -4.07
N ASP A 227 24.86 -11.38 -4.76
CA ASP A 227 25.45 -12.72 -4.70
C ASP A 227 25.80 -13.17 -3.27
N ASN A 228 26.18 -12.21 -2.41
CA ASN A 228 26.51 -12.46 -1.00
C ASN A 228 25.29 -12.44 -0.06
N VAL A 229 24.08 -12.32 -0.60
CA VAL A 229 22.83 -12.27 0.16
C VAL A 229 22.00 -13.49 -0.21
N LYS A 230 21.68 -14.33 0.79
CA LYS A 230 20.80 -15.49 0.58
C LYS A 230 19.49 -15.04 -0.08
N LYS A 231 19.08 -15.76 -1.14
CA LYS A 231 17.81 -15.52 -1.84
C LYS A 231 16.66 -15.43 -0.84
N ASN A 232 15.87 -14.37 -0.96
CA ASN A 232 14.70 -14.12 -0.13
C ASN A 232 13.59 -13.47 -0.99
N GLY A 233 12.49 -14.20 -1.16
CA GLY A 233 11.41 -13.88 -2.09
C GLY A 233 11.51 -14.65 -3.41
N HIS A 234 10.67 -14.27 -4.38
CA HIS A 234 10.52 -15.01 -5.64
C HIS A 234 11.71 -14.81 -6.60
N GLY A 235 12.46 -13.71 -6.50
CA GLY A 235 13.62 -13.41 -7.35
C GLY A 235 13.24 -12.97 -8.77
N VAL A 236 12.04 -12.41 -8.95
CA VAL A 236 11.49 -11.99 -10.25
C VAL A 236 11.49 -10.47 -10.29
N GLY A 237 12.01 -9.88 -11.38
CA GLY A 237 12.14 -8.44 -11.54
C GLY A 237 13.28 -7.87 -10.70
N MET A 238 13.05 -6.77 -9.98
CA MET A 238 14.10 -6.04 -9.27
C MET A 238 14.51 -6.72 -7.95
N SER A 239 15.81 -6.92 -7.74
CA SER A 239 16.36 -7.22 -6.41
C SER A 239 16.51 -5.93 -5.62
N GLN A 240 15.97 -5.88 -4.39
CA GLN A 240 16.09 -4.72 -3.51
C GLN A 240 17.54 -4.53 -3.03
N HIS A 241 18.22 -5.61 -2.61
CA HIS A 241 19.64 -5.57 -2.29
C HIS A 241 20.49 -5.15 -3.51
N GLY A 242 20.16 -5.69 -4.68
CA GLY A 242 20.80 -5.32 -5.95
C GLY A 242 20.65 -3.85 -6.30
N ALA A 243 19.44 -3.31 -6.18
CA ALA A 243 19.15 -1.89 -6.39
C ALA A 243 19.98 -1.01 -5.44
N ASN A 244 20.09 -1.38 -4.16
CA ASN A 244 20.93 -0.65 -3.21
C ASN A 244 22.42 -0.72 -3.55
N ASN A 245 22.91 -1.89 -4.00
CA ASN A 245 24.30 -2.06 -4.38
C ASN A 245 24.65 -1.27 -5.65
N LEU A 246 23.77 -1.26 -6.66
CA LEU A 246 23.90 -0.42 -7.85
C LEU A 246 23.85 1.08 -7.51
N ALA A 247 22.93 1.50 -6.63
CA ALA A 247 22.85 2.88 -6.17
C ALA A 247 24.15 3.33 -5.48
N LYS A 248 24.77 2.46 -4.65
CA LYS A 248 26.08 2.71 -4.03
C LYS A 248 27.22 2.81 -5.04
N GLN A 249 27.07 2.23 -6.24
CA GLN A 249 28.01 2.36 -7.35
C GLN A 249 27.72 3.60 -8.22
N GLY A 250 26.78 4.46 -7.83
CA GLY A 250 26.47 5.71 -8.53
C GLY A 250 25.35 5.61 -9.58
N TYR A 251 24.66 4.47 -9.68
CA TYR A 251 23.50 4.34 -10.57
C TYR A 251 22.31 5.12 -10.00
N ASN A 252 21.61 5.85 -10.87
CA ASN A 252 20.35 6.48 -10.51
C ASN A 252 19.16 5.50 -10.63
N ALA A 253 18.02 5.88 -10.08
CA ALA A 253 16.81 5.06 -10.06
C ALA A 253 16.38 4.57 -11.46
N TYR A 254 16.50 5.41 -12.48
CA TYR A 254 16.10 5.06 -13.85
C TYR A 254 17.01 3.98 -14.44
N GLN A 255 18.32 4.11 -14.24
CA GLN A 255 19.30 3.12 -14.69
C GLN A 255 19.11 1.78 -13.97
N ILE A 256 18.86 1.81 -12.66
CA ILE A 256 18.55 0.61 -11.87
C ILE A 256 17.32 -0.10 -12.44
N LEU A 257 16.23 0.63 -12.70
CA LEU A 257 15.00 0.04 -13.20
C LEU A 257 15.13 -0.48 -14.63
N GLN A 258 15.81 0.25 -15.52
CA GLN A 258 16.09 -0.22 -16.89
C GLN A 258 17.00 -1.44 -16.93
N TYR A 259 17.84 -1.63 -15.92
CA TYR A 259 18.66 -2.81 -15.79
C TYR A 259 17.82 -4.05 -15.49
N PHE A 260 16.94 -3.97 -14.48
CA PHE A 260 16.10 -5.08 -14.02
C PHE A 260 14.87 -5.35 -14.89
N TYR A 261 14.32 -4.32 -15.54
CA TYR A 261 13.15 -4.44 -16.41
C TYR A 261 13.53 -4.05 -17.83
N ASN A 262 13.48 -5.01 -18.75
CA ASN A 262 13.92 -4.85 -20.13
C ASN A 262 12.89 -4.06 -20.97
N ASP A 263 13.38 -3.18 -21.84
CA ASP A 263 12.58 -2.41 -22.81
C ASP A 263 11.41 -1.60 -22.21
N VAL A 264 11.46 -1.31 -20.91
CA VAL A 264 10.47 -0.45 -20.25
C VAL A 264 10.70 1.01 -20.58
N LYS A 265 9.61 1.77 -20.55
CA LYS A 265 9.60 3.24 -20.62
C LYS A 265 9.05 3.82 -19.33
N PHE A 266 9.50 5.02 -19.00
CA PHE A 266 8.95 5.78 -17.88
C PHE A 266 7.81 6.64 -18.40
N ALA A 267 6.67 6.57 -17.72
CA ALA A 267 5.56 7.48 -17.93
C ALA A 267 5.25 8.19 -16.61
N ARG A 268 4.55 9.32 -16.68
CA ARG A 268 4.03 10.00 -15.51
C ARG A 268 2.50 9.93 -15.54
N VAL A 269 1.91 9.24 -14.56
CA VAL A 269 0.48 9.36 -14.28
C VAL A 269 0.29 10.65 -13.50
N ASN A 270 -0.49 11.57 -14.06
CA ASN A 270 -0.73 12.86 -13.41
C ASN A 270 -2.04 12.76 -12.60
N PRO A 271 -2.01 13.02 -11.28
CA PRO A 271 -3.21 13.11 -10.45
C PRO A 271 -4.23 14.17 -10.90
N GLU A 272 -3.78 15.11 -11.72
CA GLU A 272 -4.52 16.32 -12.12
C GLU A 272 -4.81 16.40 -13.63
N SER A 273 -4.37 15.44 -14.46
CA SER A 273 -4.50 15.54 -15.93
C SER A 273 -5.89 15.22 -16.51
N TYR A 274 -6.90 15.09 -15.66
CA TYR A 274 -8.29 14.85 -16.08
C TYR A 274 -9.27 15.84 -15.42
N ASN A 275 -8.84 17.10 -15.27
CA ASN A 275 -9.75 18.22 -15.02
C ASN A 275 -9.83 19.08 -16.27
#